data_AF-A0A920PIX1-F1
#
_entry.id   AF-A0A920PIX1-F1
#
_cell.length_a   1.000
_cell.length_b   1.000
_cell.length_c   1.000
_cell.angle_alpha   90.00
_cell.angle_beta   90.00
_cell.angle_gamma   90.00
#
_symmetry.space_group_name_H-M   'P 1'
#
loop_
_entity.id
_entity.type
_entity.pdbx_description
1 polymer ?
#
loop_
_entity_poly.entity_id
_entity_poly.type
_entity_poly.pdbx_seq_one_letter_code
_entity_poly.pdbx_strand_id
1 'polypeptide(L)' 'MCADNVNVETELAVELQNHVKNTIAPYKYPREVEFVNELPKTGTGKIQRFRLREMAQKEGAHNG' A
#
# COMPACT_ATOMS: atom_id res chain seq x y z
N MET A 1 11.82 27.65 -14.88
CA MET A 1 11.91 26.64 -13.81
C MET A 1 10.49 26.27 -13.44
N CYS A 2 10.06 25.04 -13.70
CA CYS A 2 9.00 24.28 -13.00
C CYS A 2 9.00 22.89 -13.66
N ALA A 3 9.69 21.95 -13.04
CA ALA A 3 9.62 20.54 -13.41
C ALA A 3 8.67 19.90 -12.40
N ASP A 4 7.37 19.95 -12.68
CA ASP A 4 6.36 19.29 -11.85
C ASP A 4 6.33 17.81 -12.24
N ASN A 5 7.36 17.09 -11.79
CA ASN A 5 7.40 15.63 -11.87
C ASN A 5 6.50 15.08 -10.74
N VAL A 6 5.19 15.24 -10.90
CA VAL A 6 4.20 14.76 -9.94
C VAL A 6 4.13 13.24 -10.07
N ASN A 7 4.71 12.54 -9.09
CA ASN A 7 4.55 11.10 -8.99
C ASN A 7 3.17 10.80 -8.39
N VAL A 8 2.16 10.62 -9.25
CA VAL A 8 0.74 10.45 -8.89
C VAL A 8 0.51 9.38 -7.82
N GLU A 9 1.31 8.32 -7.82
CA GLU A 9 1.24 7.23 -6.83
C GLU A 9 1.49 7.72 -5.40
N THR A 10 2.39 8.70 -5.23
CA THR A 10 2.71 9.25 -3.90
C THR A 10 1.61 10.17 -3.38
N GLU A 11 0.98 10.95 -4.24
CA GLU A 11 -0.12 11.84 -3.86
C GLU A 11 -1.37 11.03 -3.45
N LEU A 12 -1.73 10.02 -4.27
CA LEU A 12 -2.84 9.13 -3.96
C LEU A 12 -2.62 8.31 -2.69
N ALA A 13 -1.39 7.84 -2.45
CA ALA A 13 -1.04 7.14 -1.21
C ALA A 13 -1.26 8.04 0.02
N VAL A 14 -0.83 9.32 -0.06
CA VAL A 14 -1.01 10.30 1.03
C VAL A 14 -2.49 10.60 1.27
N GLU A 15 -3.28 10.77 0.21
CA GLU A 15 -4.73 10.96 0.33
C GLU A 15 -5.41 9.80 1.03
N LEU A 16 -5.10 8.55 0.62
CA LEU A 16 -5.64 7.34 1.25
C LEU A 16 -5.23 7.23 2.72
N GLN A 17 -3.97 7.53 3.06
CA GLN A 17 -3.51 7.54 4.45
C GLN A 17 -4.25 8.59 5.28
N ASN A 18 -4.41 9.81 4.75
CA ASN A 18 -5.11 10.90 5.44
C ASN A 18 -6.59 10.57 5.65
N HIS A 19 -7.24 9.97 4.65
CA HIS A 19 -8.61 9.49 4.79
C HIS A 19 -8.73 8.48 5.94
N VAL A 20 -7.89 7.43 5.96
CA VAL A 20 -7.93 6.41 7.02
C VAL A 20 -7.60 6.99 8.40
N LYS A 21 -6.65 7.92 8.50
CA LYS A 21 -6.31 8.62 9.75
C LYS A 21 -7.50 9.42 10.30
N ASN A 22 -8.30 10.02 9.43
CA ASN A 22 -9.49 10.80 9.82
C ASN A 22 -10.70 9.90 10.15
N THR A 23 -10.77 8.69 9.56
CA THR A 23 -11.90 7.77 9.75
C THR A 23 -11.69 6.79 10.92
N ILE A 24 -10.45 6.41 11.22
CA ILE A 24 -10.13 5.36 12.20
C ILE A 24 -9.13 5.89 13.24
N ALA A 25 -9.12 5.28 14.43
CA ALA A 25 -8.18 5.62 15.48
C ALA A 25 -6.70 5.66 14.99
N PRO A 26 -5.88 6.61 15.46
CA PRO A 26 -4.52 6.87 14.96
C PRO A 26 -3.51 5.73 15.06
N TYR A 27 -3.83 4.59 15.67
CA TYR A 27 -2.92 3.44 15.72
C TYR A 27 -3.27 2.36 14.68
N LYS A 28 -4.40 2.52 13.97
CA LYS A 28 -4.87 1.56 12.95
C LYS A 28 -4.59 2.00 11.51
N TYR A 29 -4.02 3.19 11.30
CA TYR A 29 -3.73 3.65 9.94
C TYR A 29 -2.56 2.87 9.32
N PRO A 30 -2.57 2.62 8.00
CA PRO A 30 -1.47 1.99 7.28
C PRO A 30 -0.26 2.94 7.23
N ARG A 31 0.92 2.45 7.62
CA ARG A 31 2.17 3.24 7.59
C ARG A 31 2.77 3.36 6.19
N GLU A 32 2.57 2.31 5.39
CA GLU A 32 3.06 2.17 4.02
C GLU A 32 1.87 1.76 3.15
N VAL A 33 1.84 2.25 1.92
CA VAL A 33 0.83 1.92 0.92
C VAL A 33 1.57 1.58 -0.36
N GLU A 34 1.33 0.37 -0.85
CA GLU A 34 1.93 -0.15 -2.07
C GLU A 34 0.79 -0.51 -3.02
N PHE A 35 0.90 -0.08 -4.28
CA PHE A 35 -0.09 -0.38 -5.31
C PHE A 35 0.35 -1.61 -6.10
N VAL A 36 -0.42 -2.69 -5.96
CA VAL A 36 -0.22 -3.92 -6.72
C VAL A 36 -1.25 -4.04 -7.83
N ASN A 37 -0.85 -4.60 -8.97
CA ASN A 37 -1.76 -4.84 -10.09
C ASN A 37 -2.90 -5.82 -9.72
N GLU A 38 -2.62 -6.78 -8.84
CA GLU A 38 -3.61 -7.76 -8.41
C GLU A 38 -3.35 -8.26 -6.98
N LEU A 39 -4.43 -8.51 -6.25
CA LEU A 39 -4.35 -9.15 -4.93
C LEU A 39 -4.33 -10.68 -5.07
N PRO A 40 -3.45 -11.38 -4.34
CA PRO A 40 -3.43 -12.84 -4.34
C PRO A 40 -4.74 -13.36 -3.73
N LYS A 41 -5.54 -14.04 -4.55
CA LYS A 41 -6.83 -14.62 -4.17
C LYS A 41 -6.85 -16.13 -4.43
N THR A 42 -7.70 -16.84 -3.70
CA THR A 42 -8.02 -18.25 -3.98
C THR A 42 -8.93 -18.34 -5.22
N GLY A 43 -9.13 -19.55 -5.76
CA GLY A 43 -10.10 -19.79 -6.84
C GLY A 43 -11.56 -19.42 -6.49
N THR A 44 -11.85 -19.19 -5.21
CA THR A 44 -13.15 -18.68 -4.70
C THR A 44 -13.14 -17.18 -4.39
N GLY A 45 -12.07 -16.46 -4.75
CA GLY A 45 -11.94 -15.01 -4.58
C GLY A 45 -11.51 -14.54 -3.18
N LYS A 46 -11.21 -15.45 -2.24
CA LYS A 46 -10.75 -15.06 -0.89
C LYS A 46 -9.31 -14.59 -0.93
N ILE A 47 -9.01 -13.45 -0.29
CA ILE A 47 -7.64 -12.93 -0.19
C ILE A 47 -6.75 -13.90 0.58
N GLN A 48 -5.61 -14.23 0.00
CA GLN A 48 -4.57 -15.06 0.63
C GLN A 48 -3.61 -14.19 1.45
N ARG A 49 -4.01 -13.85 2.68
CA ARG A 49 -3.25 -12.96 3.58
C ARG A 49 -1.82 -13.45 3.86
N PHE A 50 -1.57 -14.75 3.85
CA PHE A 50 -0.21 -15.30 4.02
C PHE A 50 0.72 -14.84 2.89
N ARG A 51 0.28 -14.91 1.63
CA ARG A 51 1.07 -14.44 0.48
C ARG A 51 1.32 -12.94 0.52
N LEU A 52 0.33 -12.15 0.97
CA LEU A 52 0.52 -10.71 1.18
C LEU A 52 1.64 -10.41 2.19
N ARG A 53 1.77 -11.21 3.27
CA ARG A 53 2.87 -11.06 4.23
C ARG A 53 4.22 -11.43 3.62
N GLU A 54 4.27 -12.49 2.81
CA GLU A 54 5.49 -12.88 2.09
C GLU A 54 5.92 -11.81 1.08
N MET A 55 4.97 -11.20 0.37
CA MET A 55 5.23 -10.10 -0.56
C MET A 55 5.86 -8.91 0.17
N ALA A 56 5.22 -8.46 1.26
CA ALA A 56 5.74 -7.37 2.09
C ALA A 56 7.14 -7.66 2.67
N GLN A 57 7.41 -8.92 3.04
CA GLN A 57 8.74 -9.33 3.52
C GLN A 57 9.81 -9.36 2.42
N LYS A 58 9.45 -9.77 1.20
CA LYS A 58 10.38 -9.82 0.07
C LYS A 58 10.79 -8.43 -0.39
N GLU A 59 9.88 -7.47 -0.40
CA GLU A 59 10.21 -6.09 -0.78
C GLU A 59 11.10 -5.39 0.24
N GLY A 60 10.86 -5.63 1.54
CA GLY A 60 11.75 -5.15 2.60
C GLY A 60 13.17 -5.73 2.54
N ALA A 61 13.37 -6.87 1.85
CA ALA A 61 14.67 -7.52 1.69
C ALA A 61 15.44 -7.09 0.42
N HIS A 62 14.82 -6.36 -0.51
CA HIS A 62 15.47 -5.91 -1.75
C HIS A 62 16.08 -4.49 -1.66
N ASN A 63 15.81 -3.75 -0.58
CA ASN A 63 16.42 -2.45 -0.31
C ASN A 63 17.58 -2.54 0.71
N GLY A 64 18.48 -3.52 0.51
CA GLY A 64 19.70 -3.71 1.29
C GLY A 64 20.95 -3.53 0.45
#